data_AF-A0A3A0FBE8-F1
#
_entry.id   AF-A0A3A0FBE8-F1
#
_cell.length_a   1.000
_cell.length_b   1.000
_cell.length_c   1.000
_cell.angle_alpha   90.00
_cell.angle_beta   90.00
_cell.angle_gamma   90.00
#
_symmetry.space_group_name_H-M   'P 1'
#
loop_
_entity.id
_entity.type
_entity.pdbx_description
1 polymer ?
#
loop_
_entity_poly.entity_id
_entity_poly.type
_entity_poly.pdbx_seq_one_letter_code
_entity_poly.pdbx_strand_id
1 'polypeptide(L)'
;MNQNKAVEKVMSRISSEASIPEPVRQELLDTLQSATSPLQWDPWIYRMVVGFLGCTVLSTVLGGLLISAFSGSSVSEGIIALGSAAVGALAGLLAPSPTAKQN
;
A
#
# COMPACT_ATOMS: atom_id res chain seq x y z
N MET A 1 17.59 3.33 15.74
CA MET A 1 18.61 2.41 15.19
C MET A 1 18.63 2.63 13.68
N ASN A 2 19.63 3.35 13.17
CA ASN A 2 19.64 3.88 11.79
C ASN A 2 19.76 2.75 10.76
N GLN A 3 18.80 2.65 9.83
CA GLN A 3 18.79 1.70 8.69
C GLN A 3 20.12 1.71 7.92
N ASN A 4 20.75 2.87 7.79
CA ASN A 4 22.06 3.02 7.15
C ASN A 4 23.16 2.14 7.78
N LYS A 5 23.14 1.94 9.11
CA LYS A 5 24.12 1.08 9.79
C LYS A 5 23.84 -0.41 9.59
N ALA A 6 22.58 -0.78 9.37
CA ALA A 6 22.21 -2.17 9.11
C ALA A 6 22.64 -2.59 7.70
N VAL A 7 22.42 -1.72 6.71
CA VAL A 7 22.88 -1.93 5.33
C VAL A 7 24.41 -2.01 5.27
N GLU A 8 25.12 -1.14 5.98
CA GLU A 8 26.59 -1.16 6.07
C GLU A 8 27.13 -2.44 6.74
N LYS A 9 26.41 -2.98 7.73
CA LYS A 9 26.74 -4.24 8.40
C LYS A 9 26.51 -5.47 7.52
N VAL A 10 25.51 -5.42 6.64
CA VAL A 10 25.23 -6.50 5.68
C VAL A 10 26.25 -6.44 4.53
N MET A 11 26.58 -5.23 4.04
CA MET A 11 27.59 -5.02 3.00
C MET A 11 28.98 -5.47 3.43
N SER A 12 29.38 -5.19 4.69
CA SER A 12 30.67 -5.65 5.23
C SER A 12 30.77 -7.17 5.41
N ARG A 13 29.65 -7.85 5.68
CA ARG A 13 29.59 -9.33 5.72
C ARG A 13 29.64 -9.95 4.33
N ILE A 14 28.93 -9.37 3.35
CA ILE A 14 28.96 -9.82 1.96
C ILE A 14 30.36 -9.65 1.35
N SER A 15 31.08 -8.58 1.68
CA SER A 15 32.45 -8.35 1.19
C SER A 15 33.51 -9.26 1.85
N SER A 16 33.25 -9.80 3.05
CA SER A 16 34.15 -10.77 3.68
C SER A 16 33.95 -12.21 3.17
N GLU A 17 32.78 -12.52 2.61
CA GLU A 17 32.43 -13.85 2.12
C GLU A 17 32.49 -13.88 0.58
N ALA A 18 33.71 -14.06 0.05
CA ALA A 18 34.01 -14.07 -1.38
C ALA A 18 33.47 -15.32 -2.14
N SER A 19 32.19 -15.66 -1.94
CA SER A 19 31.55 -16.86 -2.54
C SER A 19 30.09 -16.64 -2.94
N ILE A 20 29.59 -15.41 -3.06
CA ILE A 20 28.22 -15.17 -3.54
C ILE A 20 28.19 -15.35 -5.06
N PRO A 21 27.39 -16.29 -5.60
CA PRO A 21 27.19 -16.42 -7.05
C PRO A 21 26.61 -15.12 -7.63
N GLU A 22 27.17 -14.64 -8.75
CA GLU A 22 26.72 -13.43 -9.47
C GLU A 22 25.19 -13.27 -9.64
N PRO A 23 24.37 -14.32 -9.90
CA PRO A 23 22.91 -14.14 -9.99
C PRO A 23 22.27 -13.70 -8.66
N VAL A 24 22.74 -14.22 -7.54
CA VAL A 24 22.22 -13.85 -6.20
C VAL A 24 22.63 -12.41 -5.85
N ARG A 25 23.79 -11.97 -6.34
CA ARG A 25 24.27 -10.60 -6.16
C ARG A 25 23.35 -9.59 -6.85
N GLN A 26 22.91 -9.89 -8.07
CA GLN A 26 21.99 -9.03 -8.83
C GLN A 26 20.61 -8.97 -8.18
N GLU A 27 20.07 -10.11 -7.72
CA GLU A 27 18.79 -10.16 -7.02
C GLU A 27 18.80 -9.35 -5.70
N LEU A 28 19.91 -9.42 -4.96
CA LEU A 28 20.11 -8.62 -3.75
C LEU A 28 20.26 -7.12 -4.07
N LEU A 29 20.95 -6.77 -5.14
CA LEU A 29 21.07 -5.37 -5.60
C LEU A 29 19.70 -4.79 -6.00
N ASP A 30 18.89 -5.53 -6.74
CA ASP A 30 17.53 -5.10 -7.14
C ASP A 30 16.60 -4.96 -5.94
N THR A 31 16.68 -5.90 -4.99
CA THR A 31 15.89 -5.86 -3.75
C THR A 31 16.30 -4.68 -2.86
N LEU A 32 17.60 -4.42 -2.74
CA LEU A 32 18.12 -3.28 -1.97
C LEU A 32 17.81 -1.95 -2.65
N GLN A 33 17.85 -1.89 -3.98
CA GLN A 33 17.50 -0.71 -4.75
C GLN A 33 16.00 -0.40 -4.66
N SER A 34 15.16 -1.43 -4.65
CA SER A 34 13.72 -1.33 -4.39
C SER A 34 13.42 -0.91 -2.95
N ALA A 35 14.17 -1.42 -1.97
CA ALA A 35 14.01 -1.07 -0.55
C ALA A 35 14.60 0.31 -0.17
N THR A 36 15.61 0.77 -0.90
CA THR A 36 16.33 2.04 -0.64
C THR A 36 15.76 3.20 -1.43
N SER A 37 14.90 2.97 -2.43
CA SER A 37 14.32 4.03 -3.25
C SER A 37 13.61 5.07 -2.35
N PRO A 38 14.22 6.25 -2.12
CA PRO A 38 13.83 7.14 -1.02
C PRO A 38 12.52 7.89 -1.32
N LEU A 39 12.00 7.74 -2.54
CA LEU A 39 10.75 8.34 -2.99
C LEU A 39 9.50 7.60 -2.49
N GLN A 40 9.61 6.31 -2.14
CA GLN A 40 8.46 5.50 -1.71
C GLN A 40 8.12 5.62 -0.22
N TRP A 41 8.99 6.24 0.58
CA TRP A 41 8.85 6.30 2.03
C TRP A 41 8.56 7.71 2.56
N ASP A 42 7.95 8.58 1.75
CA ASP A 42 7.41 9.82 2.30
C ASP A 42 5.99 9.57 2.86
N PRO A 43 5.81 9.37 4.18
CA PRO A 43 4.48 9.17 4.75
C PRO A 43 3.56 10.38 4.51
N TRP A 44 4.14 11.55 4.18
CA TRP A 44 3.38 12.75 3.89
C TRP A 44 2.70 12.70 2.52
N ILE A 45 3.38 12.17 1.49
CA ILE A 45 2.74 11.99 0.17
C ILE A 45 1.62 10.94 0.25
N TYR A 46 1.86 9.84 0.98
CA TYR A 46 0.83 8.83 1.21
C TYR A 46 -0.40 9.43 1.92
N ARG A 47 -0.19 10.20 2.99
CA ARG A 47 -1.29 10.85 3.74
C ARG A 47 -2.04 11.88 2.90
N MET A 48 -1.34 12.69 2.10
CA MET A 48 -1.96 13.63 1.17
C MET A 48 -2.83 12.91 0.16
N VAL A 49 -2.28 11.91 -0.55
CA VAL A 49 -3.00 11.16 -1.58
C VAL A 49 -4.23 10.47 -1.02
N VAL A 50 -4.07 9.71 0.08
CA VAL A 50 -5.20 9.02 0.73
C VAL A 50 -6.23 10.03 1.26
N GLY A 51 -5.77 11.17 1.80
CA GLY A 51 -6.64 12.24 2.27
C GLY A 51 -7.49 12.84 1.15
N PHE A 52 -6.88 13.23 0.03
CA PHE A 52 -7.61 13.76 -1.13
C PHE A 52 -8.54 12.72 -1.73
N LEU A 53 -8.08 11.48 -1.93
CA LEU A 53 -8.89 10.42 -2.50
C LEU A 53 -10.11 10.10 -1.63
N GLY A 54 -9.91 10.02 -0.31
CA GLY A 54 -10.99 9.85 0.66
C GLY A 54 -11.98 11.02 0.65
N CYS A 55 -11.50 12.26 0.65
CA CYS A 55 -12.34 13.46 0.59
C CYS A 55 -13.19 13.55 -0.70
N THR A 56 -12.61 13.20 -1.85
CA THR A 56 -13.34 13.16 -3.14
C THR A 56 -14.46 12.14 -3.11
N VAL A 57 -14.17 10.94 -2.60
CA VAL A 57 -15.17 9.88 -2.42
C VAL A 57 -16.29 10.32 -1.47
N LEU A 58 -15.93 10.85 -0.29
CA LEU A 58 -16.88 11.36 0.70
C LEU A 58 -17.77 12.46 0.12
N SER A 59 -17.18 13.43 -0.60
CA SER A 59 -17.95 14.52 -1.23
C SER A 59 -18.92 14.00 -2.30
N THR A 60 -18.51 12.99 -3.07
CA THR A 60 -19.34 12.38 -4.11
C THR A 60 -20.52 11.62 -3.50
N VAL A 61 -20.28 10.84 -2.44
CA VAL A 61 -21.33 10.14 -1.70
C VAL A 61 -22.30 11.13 -1.05
N LEU A 62 -21.79 12.14 -0.33
CA LEU A 62 -22.61 13.16 0.33
C LEU A 62 -23.45 13.97 -0.68
N GLY A 63 -22.85 14.41 -1.78
CA GLY A 63 -23.56 15.15 -2.83
C GLY A 63 -24.67 14.32 -3.46
N GLY A 64 -24.38 13.06 -3.79
CA GLY A 64 -25.39 12.16 -4.34
C GLY A 64 -26.51 11.81 -3.35
N LEU A 65 -26.20 11.67 -2.06
CA LEU A 65 -27.18 11.43 -1.00
C LEU A 65 -28.08 12.65 -0.78
N LEU A 66 -27.51 13.86 -0.76
CA LEU A 66 -28.26 15.11 -0.64
C LEU A 66 -29.22 15.28 -1.82
N ILE A 67 -28.74 15.09 -3.05
CA ILE A 67 -29.59 15.20 -4.25
C ILE A 67 -30.72 14.17 -4.21
N SER A 68 -30.44 12.93 -3.83
CA SER A 68 -31.44 11.87 -3.68
C SER A 68 -32.46 12.21 -2.59
N ALA A 69 -32.04 12.76 -1.45
CA ALA A 69 -32.91 13.16 -0.36
C ALA A 69 -33.84 14.33 -0.73
N PHE A 70 -33.34 15.31 -1.50
CA PHE A 70 -34.12 16.49 -1.90
C PHE A 70 -35.02 16.25 -3.12
N SER A 71 -34.62 15.40 -4.08
CA SER A 71 -35.45 15.06 -5.25
C SER A 71 -36.37 13.86 -5.05
N GLY A 72 -36.25 13.13 -3.93
CA GLY A 72 -37.02 11.91 -3.69
C GLY A 72 -36.70 10.78 -4.68
N SER A 73 -35.62 10.92 -5.46
CA SER A 73 -35.16 9.92 -6.41
C SER A 73 -34.45 8.77 -5.68
N SER A 74 -34.57 7.55 -6.21
CA SER A 74 -33.87 6.38 -5.70
C SER A 74 -32.37 6.64 -5.51
N VAL A 75 -31.80 6.05 -4.45
CA VAL A 75 -30.35 6.15 -4.17
C VAL A 75 -29.57 5.73 -5.42
N SER A 76 -28.62 6.57 -5.84
CA SER A 76 -27.81 6.30 -7.04
C SER A 76 -27.06 4.97 -6.91
N GLU A 77 -27.17 4.13 -7.94
CA GLU A 77 -26.51 2.83 -8.02
C GLU A 77 -24.98 2.96 -7.88
N GLY A 78 -24.42 4.08 -8.32
CA GLY A 78 -23.01 4.41 -8.13
C GLY A 78 -22.60 4.56 -6.66
N ILE A 79 -23.48 5.10 -5.81
CA ILE A 79 -23.21 5.21 -4.36
C ILE A 79 -23.20 3.82 -3.71
N ILE A 80 -24.14 2.97 -4.10
CA ILE A 80 -24.26 1.59 -3.60
C ILE A 80 -23.02 0.79 -3.99
N ALA A 81 -22.61 0.85 -5.27
CA ALA A 81 -21.42 0.18 -5.77
C ALA A 81 -20.14 0.63 -5.04
N LEU A 82 -20.03 1.93 -4.77
CA LEU A 82 -18.88 2.51 -4.08
C LEU A 82 -18.83 2.06 -2.61
N GLY A 83 -19.98 1.98 -1.94
CA GLY A 83 -20.10 1.39 -0.60
C GLY A 83 -19.70 -0.09 -0.57
N SER A 84 -20.16 -0.89 -1.53
CA SER A 84 -19.79 -2.31 -1.64
C SER A 84 -18.29 -2.50 -1.88
N ALA A 85 -17.68 -1.67 -2.74
CA ALA A 85 -16.24 -1.69 -2.97
C ALA A 85 -15.45 -1.35 -1.70
N ALA A 86 -15.89 -0.35 -0.93
CA ALA A 86 -15.25 0.02 0.33
C ALA A 86 -15.33 -1.11 1.37
N VAL A 87 -16.49 -1.78 1.51
CA VAL A 87 -16.64 -2.94 2.39
C VAL A 87 -15.77 -4.11 1.92
N GLY A 88 -15.66 -4.34 0.61
CA GLY A 88 -14.77 -5.35 0.03
C GLY A 88 -13.29 -5.08 0.33
N ALA A 89 -12.85 -3.83 0.24
CA ALA A 89 -11.48 -3.43 0.61
C ALA A 89 -11.20 -3.63 2.10
N LEU A 90 -12.15 -3.28 2.98
CA LEU A 90 -12.03 -3.54 4.42
C LEU A 90 -11.99 -5.04 4.72
N ALA A 91 -12.84 -5.83 4.07
CA ALA A 91 -12.81 -7.29 4.20
C ALA A 91 -11.48 -7.87 3.72
N GLY A 92 -10.91 -7.35 2.62
CA GLY A 92 -9.59 -7.73 2.14
C GLY A 92 -8.46 -7.41 3.12
N LEU A 93 -8.51 -6.28 3.81
CA LEU A 93 -7.53 -5.92 4.84
C LEU A 93 -7.64 -6.78 6.11
N LEU A 94 -8.87 -7.18 6.45
CA LEU A 94 -9.17 -7.99 7.63
C LEU A 94 -9.07 -9.50 7.36
N ALA A 95 -8.95 -9.91 6.09
CA ALA A 95 -8.80 -11.30 5.73
C ALA A 95 -7.48 -11.83 6.30
N PRO A 96 -7.50 -12.95 7.06
CA PRO A 96 -6.29 -13.53 7.62
C PRO A 96 -5.35 -13.92 6.47
N SER A 97 -4.06 -13.60 6.63
CA SER A 97 -3.05 -14.01 5.65
C SER A 97 -2.99 -15.53 5.58
N PRO A 98 -2.99 -16.12 4.37
CA PRO A 98 -2.96 -17.56 4.21
C PRO A 98 -1.68 -18.12 4.85
N THR A 99 -1.85 -18.78 5.99
CA THR A 99 -0.75 -19.51 6.64
C THR A 99 -0.48 -20.74 5.78
N ALA A 100 0.55 -20.66 4.93
CA ALA A 100 1.03 -21.80 4.16
C ALA A 100 1.51 -22.88 5.15
N LYS A 101 0.71 -23.94 5.29
CA LYS A 101 1.07 -25.11 6.06
C LYS A 101 2.17 -25.85 5.30
N GLN A 102 3.44 -25.56 5.61
CA GLN A 102 4.57 -26.37 5.17
C GLN A 102 4.49 -27.74 5.88
N ASN A 103 4.45 -28.79 5.07
CA ASN A 103 4.58 -30.19 5.45
C ASN A 103 5.85 -30.71 4.77
#